data_AF-A0A832GYK5-F1
#
_entry.id   AF-A0A832GYK5-F1
#
_cell.length_a   1.000
_cell.length_b   1.000
_cell.length_c   1.000
_cell.angle_alpha   90.00
_cell.angle_beta   90.00
_cell.angle_gamma   90.00
#
_symmetry.space_group_name_H-M   'P 1'
#
loop_
_entity.id
_entity.type
_entity.pdbx_description
1 polymer ?
#
loop_
_entity_poly.entity_id
_entity_poly.type
_entity_poly.pdbx_seq_one_letter_code
_entity_poly.pdbx_strand_id
1 'polypeptide(L)'
;NDFVPGVLEDTVWRAYVEEKPKVIVVPGQGSPLHPVFPGSFEILNLLKPEVTLLQHAPARKHFDGFPEFPMPPLEKFIKLVELLTDKPPFAITLNTEGLGAEEAERVREAIEREYGIPTVVPLREGLGRVVDLMLRRFPQLLGG
;
A
#
# COMPACT_ATOMS: atom_id res chain seq x y z
N ASN A 1 20.49 0.14 9.21
CA ASN A 1 20.49 -1.26 9.68
C ASN A 1 20.91 -2.09 8.47
N ASP A 2 22.18 -2.47 8.39
CA ASP A 2 22.78 -2.98 7.14
C ASP A 2 22.36 -4.43 6.79
N PHE A 3 21.63 -5.10 7.69
CA PHE A 3 21.18 -6.49 7.49
C PHE A 3 19.75 -6.60 6.93
N VAL A 4 18.90 -5.61 7.13
CA VAL A 4 17.50 -5.66 6.66
C VAL A 4 17.40 -5.63 5.13
N PRO A 5 18.22 -4.83 4.41
CA PRO A 5 18.21 -4.85 2.95
C PRO A 5 18.58 -6.22 2.38
N GLY A 6 19.67 -6.81 2.87
CA GLY A 6 20.15 -8.11 2.39
C GLY A 6 19.16 -9.25 2.63
N VAL A 7 18.47 -9.25 3.78
CA VAL A 7 17.47 -10.29 4.07
C VAL A 7 16.22 -10.16 3.20
N LEU A 8 15.73 -8.93 2.99
CA LEU A 8 14.54 -8.72 2.18
C LEU A 8 14.78 -9.09 0.72
N GLU A 9 15.89 -8.62 0.14
CA GLU A 9 16.28 -8.96 -1.23
C GLU A 9 16.52 -10.46 -1.40
N ASP A 10 17.26 -11.10 -0.49
CA ASP A 10 17.49 -12.54 -0.53
C ASP A 10 16.18 -13.32 -0.45
N THR A 11 15.27 -12.94 0.45
CA THR A 11 13.99 -13.63 0.62
C THR A 11 13.14 -13.55 -0.65
N VAL A 12 13.02 -12.36 -1.25
CA VAL A 12 12.24 -12.18 -2.48
C VAL A 12 12.91 -12.89 -3.67
N TRP A 13 14.24 -12.79 -3.77
CA TRP A 13 15.01 -13.47 -4.81
C TRP A 13 14.88 -14.98 -4.73
N ARG A 14 15.02 -15.56 -3.54
CA ARG A 14 14.85 -17.00 -3.31
C ARG A 14 13.45 -17.46 -3.64
N ALA A 15 12.42 -16.74 -3.19
CA ALA A 15 11.04 -17.02 -3.57
C ALA A 15 10.87 -17.01 -5.10
N TYR A 16 11.47 -16.05 -5.80
CA TYR A 16 11.43 -15.98 -7.26
C TYR A 16 12.11 -17.19 -7.94
N VAL A 17 13.31 -17.56 -7.50
CA VAL A 17 14.11 -18.64 -8.13
C VAL A 17 13.57 -20.03 -7.80
N GLU A 18 13.20 -20.25 -6.55
CA GLU A 18 12.79 -21.56 -6.03
C GLU A 18 11.33 -21.88 -6.41
N GLU A 19 10.40 -20.95 -6.18
CA GLU A 19 8.96 -21.17 -6.38
C GLU A 19 8.44 -20.72 -7.76
N LYS A 20 9.21 -19.87 -8.46
CA LYS A 20 8.85 -19.31 -9.78
C LYS A 20 7.41 -18.77 -9.85
N PRO A 21 6.97 -17.96 -8.87
CA PRO A 21 5.61 -17.47 -8.83
C PRO A 21 5.39 -16.42 -9.94
N LYS A 22 4.14 -16.29 -10.39
CA LYS A 22 3.75 -15.19 -11.29
C LYS A 22 3.67 -13.84 -10.56
N VAL A 23 3.39 -13.88 -9.25
CA VAL A 23 3.21 -12.70 -8.39
C VAL A 23 3.79 -13.01 -7.02
N ILE A 24 4.57 -12.08 -6.47
CA ILE A 24 5.01 -12.09 -5.08
C ILE A 24 4.27 -10.96 -4.36
N VAL A 25 3.60 -11.27 -3.26
CA VAL A 25 2.92 -10.28 -2.43
C VAL A 25 3.75 -10.06 -1.18
N VAL A 26 4.25 -8.84 -1.00
CA VAL A 26 5.05 -8.45 0.17
C VAL A 26 4.17 -7.61 1.10
N PRO A 27 3.91 -8.07 2.34
CA PRO A 27 3.17 -7.27 3.30
C PRO A 27 4.00 -6.04 3.71
N GLY A 28 3.34 -4.89 3.82
CA GLY A 28 3.96 -3.69 4.37
C GLY A 28 4.36 -3.88 5.85
N GLN A 29 5.27 -3.04 6.33
CA GLN A 29 5.74 -3.02 7.73
C GLN A 29 5.74 -1.58 8.26
N GLY A 30 4.94 -1.29 9.28
CA GLY A 30 4.79 0.08 9.79
C GLY A 30 4.31 1.05 8.72
N SER A 31 4.94 2.23 8.63
CA SER A 31 4.58 3.25 7.64
C SER A 31 5.84 4.01 7.19
N PRO A 32 5.95 4.39 5.91
CA PRO A 32 7.19 4.99 5.40
C PRO A 32 7.47 6.39 5.97
N LEU A 33 6.49 7.01 6.66
CA LEU A 33 6.65 8.27 7.39
C LEU A 33 6.58 8.09 8.91
N HIS A 34 6.53 6.86 9.41
CA HIS A 34 6.50 6.59 10.84
C HIS A 34 7.91 6.78 11.43
N PRO A 35 8.10 7.63 12.46
CA PRO A 35 9.42 7.95 12.98
C PRO A 35 10.11 6.75 13.66
N VAL A 36 9.34 5.89 14.33
CA VAL A 36 9.83 4.69 15.02
C VAL A 36 9.83 3.42 14.16
N PHE A 37 8.83 3.24 13.28
CA PHE A 37 8.64 2.02 12.48
C PHE A 37 8.60 2.30 10.98
N PRO A 38 9.72 2.71 10.36
CA PRO A 38 9.77 3.13 8.96
C PRO A 38 9.83 1.97 7.95
N GLY A 39 9.64 0.72 8.34
CA GLY A 39 9.98 -0.46 7.52
C GLY A 39 9.43 -0.49 6.09
N SER A 40 8.25 0.08 5.86
CA SER A 40 7.66 0.18 4.52
C SER A 40 8.44 1.10 3.58
N PHE A 41 9.20 2.06 4.11
CA PHE A 41 10.13 2.86 3.33
C PHE A 41 11.22 1.98 2.72
N GLU A 42 11.81 1.08 3.52
CA GLU A 42 12.86 0.16 3.07
C GLU A 42 12.30 -0.82 2.03
N ILE A 43 11.10 -1.35 2.26
CA ILE A 43 10.41 -2.23 1.29
C ILE A 43 10.22 -1.53 -0.05
N LEU A 44 9.69 -0.31 -0.07
CA LEU A 44 9.46 0.45 -1.30
C LEU A 44 10.76 0.76 -2.03
N ASN A 45 11.80 1.18 -1.29
CA ASN A 45 13.07 1.62 -1.88
C ASN A 45 13.90 0.45 -2.44
N LEU A 46 13.88 -0.69 -1.78
CA LEU A 46 14.66 -1.87 -2.18
C LEU A 46 13.96 -2.67 -3.27
N LEU A 47 12.66 -2.95 -3.08
CA LEU A 47 11.93 -3.82 -4.00
C LEU A 47 11.39 -3.09 -5.22
N LYS A 48 11.21 -1.76 -5.14
CA LYS A 48 10.62 -0.93 -6.21
C LYS A 48 9.42 -1.60 -6.90
N PRO A 49 8.38 -2.00 -6.15
CA PRO A 49 7.35 -2.89 -6.65
C PRO A 49 6.61 -2.33 -7.87
N GLU A 50 6.13 -3.22 -8.75
CA GLU A 50 5.32 -2.85 -9.91
C GLU A 50 3.97 -2.24 -9.51
N VAL A 51 3.46 -2.65 -8.35
CA VAL A 51 2.17 -2.26 -7.79
C VAL A 51 2.32 -2.03 -6.29
N THR A 52 1.84 -0.88 -5.82
CA THR A 52 1.69 -0.59 -4.39
C THR A 52 0.21 -0.43 -4.04
N LEU A 53 -0.27 -1.11 -3.01
CA LEU A 53 -1.58 -0.86 -2.40
C LEU A 53 -1.37 -0.02 -1.13
N LEU A 54 -1.77 1.25 -1.15
CA LEU A 54 -1.55 2.17 -0.04
C LEU A 54 -2.71 2.09 0.97
N GLN A 55 -2.44 1.62 2.18
CA GLN A 55 -3.44 1.57 3.24
C GLN A 55 -3.56 2.93 3.94
N HIS A 56 -4.77 3.49 4.00
CA HIS A 56 -5.07 4.76 4.66
C HIS A 56 -6.15 4.61 5.73
N ALA A 57 -5.98 5.28 6.88
CA ALA A 57 -6.95 5.29 7.98
C ALA A 57 -7.45 6.73 8.22
N PRO A 58 -8.57 7.16 7.61
CA PRO A 58 -8.96 8.57 7.58
C PRO A 58 -9.32 9.18 8.95
N ALA A 59 -9.86 8.38 9.86
CA ALA A 59 -10.18 8.85 11.22
C ALA A 59 -8.94 9.01 12.11
N ARG A 60 -7.81 8.40 11.73
CA ARG A 60 -6.61 8.33 12.57
C ARG A 60 -5.90 9.68 12.59
N LYS A 61 -5.78 10.28 13.78
CA LYS A 61 -5.18 11.61 13.97
C LYS A 61 -3.68 11.59 14.26
N HIS A 62 -3.18 10.49 14.80
CA HIS A 62 -1.77 10.30 15.17
C HIS A 62 -1.32 8.88 14.79
N PHE A 63 -0.03 8.61 14.73
CA PHE A 63 0.44 7.23 14.59
C PHE A 63 -0.02 6.38 15.79
N ASP A 64 -0.36 5.13 15.52
CA ASP A 64 -0.92 4.24 16.55
C ASP A 64 0.10 3.98 17.66
N GLY A 65 -0.29 4.21 18.91
CA GLY A 65 0.60 4.18 20.07
C GLY A 65 1.54 5.40 20.22
N PHE A 66 1.48 6.39 19.34
CA PHE A 66 2.33 7.60 19.39
C PHE A 66 1.53 8.91 19.20
N PRO A 67 0.79 9.36 20.23
CA PRO A 67 -0.03 10.57 20.17
C PRO A 67 0.77 11.86 19.91
N GLU A 68 2.08 11.86 20.14
CA GLU A 68 2.98 12.98 19.84
C GLU A 68 3.28 13.15 18.34
N PHE A 69 3.00 12.12 17.53
CA PHE A 69 3.25 12.16 16.09
C PHE A 69 1.95 12.23 15.29
N PRO A 70 1.53 13.42 14.82
CA PRO A 70 0.32 13.57 14.03
C PRO A 70 0.41 12.80 12.71
N MET A 71 -0.73 12.27 12.28
CA MET A 71 -0.85 11.56 11.01
C MET A 71 -0.60 12.56 9.87
N PRO A 72 0.40 12.32 9.00
CA PRO A 72 0.61 13.16 7.84
C PRO A 72 -0.58 13.11 6.87
N PRO A 73 -0.79 14.15 6.04
CA PRO A 73 -1.83 14.11 5.01
C PRO A 73 -1.55 12.98 4.01
N LEU A 74 -2.63 12.40 3.46
CA LEU A 74 -2.56 11.30 2.49
C LEU A 74 -1.67 11.62 1.29
N GLU A 75 -1.76 12.84 0.77
CA GLU A 75 -0.94 13.34 -0.34
C GLU A 75 0.58 13.13 -0.11
N LYS A 76 1.05 13.26 1.14
CA LYS A 76 2.47 13.07 1.45
C LYS A 76 2.89 11.61 1.28
N PHE A 77 2.01 10.66 1.58
CA PHE A 77 2.26 9.24 1.36
C PHE A 77 2.25 8.89 -0.13
N ILE A 78 1.29 9.44 -0.89
CA ILE A 78 1.20 9.25 -2.34
C ILE A 78 2.51 9.72 -3.02
N LYS A 79 2.93 10.95 -2.74
CA LYS A 79 4.18 11.52 -3.27
C LYS A 79 5.41 10.70 -2.89
N LEU A 80 5.43 10.12 -1.69
CA LEU A 80 6.55 9.29 -1.26
C LEU A 80 6.61 7.97 -2.03
N VAL A 81 5.46 7.32 -2.25
CA VAL A 81 5.39 6.11 -3.08
C VAL A 81 5.83 6.42 -4.52
N GLU A 82 5.35 7.53 -5.09
CA GLU A 82 5.76 7.99 -6.41
C GLU A 82 7.26 8.22 -6.51
N LEU A 83 7.84 8.91 -5.53
CA LEU A 83 9.27 9.22 -5.51
C LEU A 83 10.14 7.96 -5.41
N LEU A 84 9.71 6.95 -4.66
CA LEU A 84 10.50 5.74 -4.41
C LEU A 84 10.35 4.68 -5.51
N THR A 85 9.20 4.64 -6.19
CA THR A 85 8.84 3.55 -7.12
C THR A 85 8.66 4.01 -8.58
N ASP A 86 8.78 5.32 -8.82
CA ASP A 86 8.50 6.01 -10.09
C ASP A 86 7.03 5.82 -10.57
N LYS A 87 6.13 5.46 -9.65
CA LYS A 87 4.71 5.13 -9.91
C LYS A 87 3.82 5.56 -8.74
N PRO A 88 2.59 6.03 -9.00
CA PRO A 88 1.61 6.24 -7.94
C PRO A 88 1.20 4.91 -7.31
N PRO A 89 0.59 4.93 -6.11
CA PRO A 89 -0.16 3.79 -5.61
C PRO A 89 -1.16 3.29 -6.65
N PHE A 90 -1.20 1.98 -6.86
CA PHE A 90 -2.11 1.36 -7.81
C PHE A 90 -3.57 1.44 -7.34
N ALA A 91 -3.76 1.33 -6.02
CA ALA A 91 -5.02 1.57 -5.35
C ALA A 91 -4.77 2.00 -3.89
N ILE A 92 -5.78 2.62 -3.29
CA ILE A 92 -5.82 2.97 -1.87
C ILE A 92 -6.83 2.06 -1.18
N THR A 93 -6.44 1.48 -0.05
CA THR A 93 -7.33 0.68 0.80
C THR A 93 -7.66 1.46 2.07
N LEU A 94 -8.94 1.55 2.42
CA LEU A 94 -9.37 2.26 3.62
C LEU A 94 -9.50 1.32 4.81
N ASN A 95 -8.80 1.66 5.88
CA ASN A 95 -9.15 1.24 7.23
C ASN A 95 -10.20 2.21 7.77
N THR A 96 -11.42 1.70 7.99
CA THR A 96 -12.58 2.49 8.42
C THR A 96 -12.81 2.48 9.92
N GLU A 97 -11.81 2.08 10.70
CA GLU A 97 -11.84 2.23 12.16
C GLU A 97 -12.17 3.69 12.53
N GLY A 98 -13.15 3.88 13.40
CA GLY A 98 -13.61 5.21 13.80
C GLY A 98 -14.51 5.93 12.79
N LEU A 99 -14.91 5.29 11.67
CA LEU A 99 -15.84 5.84 10.69
C LEU A 99 -17.15 5.07 10.63
N GLY A 100 -18.25 5.79 10.44
CA GLY A 100 -19.55 5.20 10.09
C GLY A 100 -19.57 4.64 8.67
N ALA A 101 -20.56 3.78 8.37
CA ALA A 101 -20.75 3.16 7.06
C ALA A 101 -20.80 4.16 5.90
N GLU A 102 -21.68 5.15 6.01
CA GLU A 102 -21.88 6.18 5.00
C GLU A 102 -20.70 7.14 4.92
N GLU A 103 -20.05 7.40 6.07
CA GLU A 103 -18.88 8.26 6.12
C GLU A 103 -17.68 7.63 5.41
N ALA A 104 -17.45 6.34 5.63
CA ALA A 104 -16.43 5.58 4.91
C ALA A 104 -16.64 5.65 3.39
N GLU A 105 -17.88 5.53 2.93
CA GLU A 105 -18.22 5.62 1.51
C GLU A 105 -17.97 7.04 0.95
N ARG A 106 -18.43 8.07 1.66
CA ARG A 106 -18.15 9.47 1.27
C ARG A 106 -16.65 9.76 1.20
N VAL A 107 -15.88 9.24 2.15
CA VAL A 107 -14.42 9.41 2.16
C VAL A 107 -13.77 8.64 1.02
N ARG A 108 -14.21 7.40 0.74
CA ARG A 108 -13.76 6.59 -0.41
C ARG A 108 -13.94 7.34 -1.72
N GLU A 109 -15.15 7.86 -1.97
CA GLU A 109 -15.47 8.64 -3.16
C GLU A 109 -14.70 9.96 -3.25
N ALA A 110 -14.52 10.64 -2.12
CA ALA A 110 -13.77 11.89 -2.08
C ALA A 110 -12.29 11.68 -2.44
N ILE A 111 -11.63 10.68 -1.83
CA ILE A 111 -10.24 10.33 -2.11
C ILE A 111 -10.07 9.92 -3.58
N GLU A 112 -10.95 9.04 -4.08
CA GLU A 112 -10.86 8.58 -5.46
C GLU A 112 -11.05 9.73 -6.47
N ARG A 113 -11.97 10.66 -6.19
CA ARG A 113 -12.18 11.86 -7.01
C ARG A 113 -11.00 12.84 -6.94
N GLU A 114 -10.42 13.02 -5.76
CA GLU A 114 -9.33 13.98 -5.53
C GLU A 114 -8.02 13.52 -6.16
N TYR A 115 -7.66 12.25 -5.99
CA TYR A 115 -6.37 11.72 -6.42
C TYR A 115 -6.43 10.93 -7.74
N GLY A 116 -7.63 10.58 -8.21
CA GLY A 116 -7.79 9.73 -9.40
C GLY A 116 -7.29 8.29 -9.20
N ILE A 117 -7.06 7.88 -7.95
CA ILE A 117 -6.56 6.55 -7.59
C ILE A 117 -7.73 5.68 -7.12
N PRO A 118 -7.93 4.47 -7.68
CA PRO A 118 -8.96 3.55 -7.23
C PRO A 118 -8.91 3.36 -5.72
N THR A 119 -10.02 3.65 -5.03
CA THR A 119 -10.09 3.55 -3.56
C THR A 119 -11.16 2.56 -3.17
N VAL A 120 -10.80 1.61 -2.30
CA VAL A 120 -11.66 0.52 -1.86
C VAL A 120 -11.71 0.40 -0.34
N VAL A 121 -12.77 -0.21 0.17
CA VAL A 121 -12.93 -0.55 1.60
C VAL A 121 -12.91 -2.08 1.76
N PRO A 122 -11.73 -2.70 1.97
CA PRO A 122 -11.59 -4.16 1.85
C PRO A 122 -12.49 -4.96 2.79
N LEU A 123 -12.70 -4.48 4.03
CA LEU A 123 -13.55 -5.16 5.01
C LEU A 123 -15.06 -5.11 4.66
N ARG A 124 -15.46 -4.35 3.64
CA ARG A 124 -16.84 -4.24 3.17
C ARG A 124 -17.06 -4.89 1.82
N GLU A 125 -16.24 -4.54 0.85
CA GLU A 125 -16.43 -4.96 -0.56
C GLU A 125 -15.37 -5.96 -1.03
N GLY A 126 -14.41 -6.31 -0.19
CA GLY A 126 -13.26 -7.12 -0.57
C GLY A 126 -12.30 -6.37 -1.49
N LEU A 127 -11.48 -7.12 -2.23
CA LEU A 127 -10.48 -6.59 -3.16
C LEU A 127 -10.79 -6.90 -4.63
N GLY A 128 -12.00 -7.39 -4.94
CA GLY A 128 -12.36 -7.82 -6.31
C GLY A 128 -12.07 -6.76 -7.37
N ARG A 129 -12.45 -5.50 -7.10
CA ARG A 129 -12.15 -4.37 -7.99
C ARG A 129 -10.65 -4.16 -8.22
N VAL A 130 -9.82 -4.30 -7.19
CA VAL A 130 -8.36 -4.16 -7.31
C VAL A 130 -7.79 -5.30 -8.14
N VAL A 131 -8.25 -6.54 -7.92
CA VAL A 131 -7.85 -7.72 -8.68
C VAL A 131 -8.23 -7.58 -10.16
N ASP A 132 -9.45 -7.14 -10.45
CA ASP A 132 -9.89 -6.90 -11.83
C ASP A 132 -9.03 -5.86 -12.54
N LEU A 133 -8.68 -4.77 -11.84
CA LEU A 133 -7.78 -3.75 -12.38
C LEU A 133 -6.37 -4.32 -12.62
N MET A 134 -5.85 -5.14 -11.70
CA MET A 134 -4.55 -5.80 -11.86
C MET A 134 -4.53 -6.72 -13.08
N LEU A 135 -5.56 -7.56 -13.25
CA LEU A 135 -5.65 -8.50 -14.37
C LEU A 135 -5.80 -7.77 -15.71
N ARG A 136 -6.49 -6.63 -15.76
CA ARG A 136 -6.53 -5.77 -16.96
C ARG A 136 -5.17 -5.15 -17.27
N ARG A 137 -4.43 -4.74 -16.23
CA ARG A 137 -3.10 -4.10 -16.37
C ARG A 137 -2.00 -5.11 -16.74
N PHE A 138 -2.13 -6.34 -16.27
CA PHE A 138 -1.19 -7.44 -16.42
C PHE A 138 -1.89 -8.68 -16.98
N PRO A 139 -2.35 -8.65 -18.24
CA PRO A 139 -3.10 -9.75 -18.84
C PRO A 139 -2.33 -11.08 -18.89
N GLN A 140 -0.99 -11.03 -18.83
CA GLN A 140 -0.15 -12.22 -18.73
C GLN A 140 -0.43 -13.08 -17.48
N LEU A 141 -1.06 -12.52 -16.45
CA LEU A 141 -1.46 -13.26 -15.25
C LEU A 141 -2.63 -14.21 -15.50
N LEU A 142 -3.42 -13.99 -16.56
CA LEU A 142 -4.59 -14.81 -16.92
C LEU A 142 -4.22 -16.11 -17.65
N GLY A 143 -3.00 -16.22 -18.20
CA GLY A 143 -2.58 -17.39 -18.99
C GLY A 143 -1.76 -18.37 -18.17
N GLY A 144 -2.16 -19.65 -18.16
CA GLY A 144 -1.36 -20.81 -17.77
C GLY A 144 -1.16 -21.72 -18.97
#